data_AF-A0A346SJA0-F1
#
_entry.id   AF-A0A346SJA0-F1
#
_cell.length_a   1.000
_cell.length_b   1.000
_cell.length_c   1.000
_cell.angle_alpha   90.00
_cell.angle_beta   90.00
_cell.angle_gamma   90.00
#
_symmetry.space_group_name_H-M   'P 1'
#
loop_
_entity.id
_entity.type
_entity.pdbx_description
1 polymer ?
#
loop_
_entity_poly.entity_id
_entity_poly.type
_entity_poly.pdbx_seq_one_letter_code
_entity_poly.pdbx_strand_id
1 'polypeptide(L)'
;MVGNMATAGQTIEGKARAIDGDTILVAGVKVRLNGVDAMELGTQAGQQAKAATSKIVHRKNVTCELNGERSYDRMIGVCYANSEDVAAVLIANGYALDCARYSGGRYKKYETRAARSRLAQANYCR
;
A
#
# COMPACT_ATOMS: atom_id res chain seq x y z
N MET A 1 6.41 -3.87 -27.78
CA MET A 1 6.32 -3.32 -26.41
C MET A 1 6.49 -4.48 -25.45
N VAL A 2 7.61 -4.54 -24.72
CA VAL A 2 7.91 -5.67 -23.85
C VAL A 2 7.05 -5.52 -22.59
N GLY A 3 5.97 -6.30 -22.50
CA GLY A 3 5.18 -6.41 -21.28
C GLY A 3 6.06 -7.09 -20.24
N ASN A 4 6.59 -6.33 -19.29
CA ASN A 4 7.45 -6.86 -18.23
C ASN A 4 6.59 -7.80 -17.38
N MET A 5 6.72 -9.11 -17.59
CA MET A 5 6.04 -10.13 -16.79
C MET A 5 6.72 -10.17 -15.43
N ALA A 6 6.09 -9.55 -14.45
CA ALA A 6 6.60 -9.55 -13.10
C ALA A 6 6.23 -10.86 -12.39
N THR A 7 7.25 -11.55 -11.87
CA THR A 7 7.16 -12.84 -11.19
C THR A 7 7.27 -12.66 -9.67
N ALA A 8 6.83 -13.66 -8.90
CA ALA A 8 7.02 -13.68 -7.45
C ALA A 8 8.52 -13.59 -7.10
N GLY A 9 8.85 -12.76 -6.10
CA GLY A 9 10.24 -12.52 -5.70
C GLY A 9 10.97 -11.48 -6.56
N GLN A 10 10.33 -10.91 -7.58
CA GLN A 10 10.89 -9.76 -8.29
C GLN A 10 10.88 -8.53 -7.37
N THR A 11 12.01 -7.84 -7.32
CA THR A 11 12.13 -6.54 -6.66
C THR A 11 12.14 -5.43 -7.70
N ILE A 12 11.37 -4.37 -7.45
CA ILE A 12 11.47 -3.11 -8.21
C ILE A 12 11.94 -2.00 -7.28
N GLU A 13 12.74 -1.06 -7.81
CA GLU A 13 13.33 -0.01 -7.00
C GLU A 13 13.34 1.33 -7.75
N GLY A 14 13.14 2.41 -7.02
CA GLY A 14 13.41 3.75 -7.52
C GLY A 14 12.59 4.82 -6.82
N LYS A 15 12.45 5.97 -7.49
CA LYS A 15 11.57 7.04 -7.02
C LYS A 15 10.12 6.61 -7.14
N ALA A 16 9.35 6.97 -6.11
CA ALA A 16 7.95 6.65 -6.01
C ALA A 16 7.08 7.90 -5.87
N ARG A 17 5.82 7.76 -6.29
CA ARG A 17 4.75 8.72 -5.97
C ARG A 17 3.47 7.99 -5.64
N ALA A 18 2.65 8.55 -4.76
CA ALA A 18 1.33 8.01 -4.47
C ALA A 18 0.37 8.21 -5.64
N ILE A 19 -0.41 7.17 -5.95
CA ILE A 19 -1.56 7.24 -6.85
C ILE A 19 -2.82 7.46 -6.01
N ASP A 20 -2.98 6.65 -4.96
CA ASP A 20 -4.02 6.73 -3.93
C ASP A 20 -3.46 6.28 -2.56
N GLY A 21 -4.34 5.89 -1.62
CA GLY A 21 -3.93 5.47 -0.28
C GLY A 21 -3.12 4.17 -0.27
N ASP A 22 -3.48 3.18 -1.07
CA ASP A 22 -2.85 1.85 -1.07
C ASP A 22 -2.06 1.52 -2.36
N THR A 23 -2.01 2.46 -3.30
CA THR A 23 -1.33 2.29 -4.59
C THR A 23 -0.25 3.35 -4.78
N ILE A 24 0.97 2.90 -5.09
CA ILE A 24 2.11 3.75 -5.44
C ILE A 24 2.62 3.42 -6.85
N LEU A 25 3.24 4.39 -7.52
CA LEU A 25 3.96 4.19 -8.77
C LEU A 25 5.46 4.23 -8.48
N VAL A 26 6.17 3.15 -8.77
CA VAL A 26 7.64 3.00 -8.57
C VAL A 26 8.27 2.59 -9.89
N ALA A 27 9.25 3.34 -10.38
CA ALA A 27 9.93 3.06 -11.65
C ALA A 27 8.98 2.79 -12.84
N GLY A 28 7.84 3.48 -12.89
CA GLY A 28 6.81 3.30 -13.94
C GLY A 28 5.83 2.15 -13.72
N VAL A 29 5.99 1.36 -12.65
CA VAL A 29 5.10 0.24 -12.31
C VAL A 29 4.16 0.64 -11.18
N LYS A 30 2.84 0.42 -11.36
CA LYS A 30 1.85 0.59 -10.30
C LYS A 30 1.90 -0.61 -9.36
N VAL A 31 2.11 -0.36 -8.08
CA VAL A 31 2.11 -1.37 -7.03
C VAL A 31 1.00 -1.07 -6.03
N ARG A 32 0.10 -2.04 -5.85
CA ARG A 32 -0.85 -2.11 -4.74
C ARG A 32 -0.12 -2.71 -3.54
N LEU A 33 -0.11 -1.98 -2.43
CA LEU A 33 0.44 -2.45 -1.16
C LEU A 33 -0.33 -3.67 -0.71
N ASN A 34 0.37 -4.79 -0.53
CA ASN A 34 -0.25 -6.03 -0.10
C ASN A 34 -0.90 -5.85 1.27
N GLY A 35 -2.16 -6.26 1.42
CA GLY A 35 -2.80 -6.31 2.74
C GLY A 35 -3.25 -4.96 3.33
N VAL A 36 -3.37 -3.92 2.52
CA VAL A 36 -3.82 -2.59 2.96
C VAL A 36 -5.26 -2.33 2.55
N ASP A 37 -6.10 -1.95 3.51
CA ASP A 37 -7.47 -1.46 3.29
C ASP A 37 -7.51 0.05 3.52
N ALA A 38 -7.31 0.82 2.45
CA ALA A 38 -7.41 2.28 2.46
C ALA A 38 -8.76 2.72 1.89
N MET A 39 -9.27 3.86 2.36
CA MET A 39 -10.55 4.38 1.88
C MET A 39 -10.50 4.91 0.47
N GLU A 40 -11.63 4.79 -0.22
CA GLU A 40 -11.81 5.23 -1.61
C GLU A 40 -11.48 6.72 -1.78
N LEU A 41 -10.80 7.06 -2.88
CA LEU A 41 -10.33 8.43 -3.18
C LEU A 41 -11.44 9.49 -3.19
N GLY A 42 -12.67 9.09 -3.49
CA GLY A 42 -13.84 9.98 -3.48
C GLY A 42 -14.25 10.46 -2.08
N THR A 43 -13.66 9.90 -1.02
CA THR A 43 -13.93 10.25 0.37
C THR A 43 -12.83 11.12 0.96
N GLN A 44 -13.16 11.92 1.99
CA GLN A 44 -12.17 12.71 2.72
C GLN A 44 -11.06 11.82 3.33
N ALA A 45 -11.43 10.64 3.84
CA ALA A 45 -10.48 9.68 4.39
C ALA A 45 -9.53 9.13 3.31
N GLY A 46 -10.02 8.85 2.10
CA GLY A 46 -9.17 8.40 0.99
C GLY A 46 -8.19 9.47 0.51
N GLN A 47 -8.62 10.74 0.47
CA GLN A 47 -7.71 11.85 0.16
C GLN A 47 -6.62 12.01 1.22
N GLN A 48 -6.98 11.88 2.50
CA GLN A 48 -6.01 11.90 3.61
C GLN A 48 -5.02 10.73 3.52
N ALA A 49 -5.49 9.53 3.20
CA ALA A 49 -4.64 8.36 3.00
C ALA A 49 -3.65 8.58 1.85
N LYS A 50 -4.12 9.07 0.70
CA LYS A 50 -3.23 9.41 -0.43
C LYS A 50 -2.17 10.45 -0.03
N ALA A 51 -2.57 11.49 0.70
CA ALA A 51 -1.64 12.52 1.16
C ALA A 51 -0.58 11.94 2.13
N ALA A 52 -0.99 11.03 3.02
CA ALA A 52 -0.08 10.32 3.91
C ALA A 52 0.89 9.43 3.14
N THR A 53 0.40 8.59 2.21
CA THR A 53 1.24 7.74 1.36
C THR A 53 2.23 8.58 0.55
N SER A 54 1.79 9.72 0.02
CA SER A 54 2.66 10.66 -0.69
C SER A 54 3.81 11.14 0.20
N LYS A 55 3.53 11.54 1.44
CA LYS A 55 4.55 11.96 2.42
C LYS A 55 5.51 10.84 2.78
N ILE A 56 5.00 9.61 2.98
CA ILE A 56 5.81 8.45 3.35
C ILE A 56 6.87 8.18 2.28
N VAL A 57 6.51 8.24 1.00
CA VAL A 57 7.41 7.92 -0.12
C VAL A 57 8.17 9.13 -0.67
N HIS A 58 7.83 10.36 -0.25
CA HIS A 58 8.37 11.58 -0.82
C HIS A 58 9.90 11.66 -0.69
N ARG A 59 10.59 11.88 -1.82
CA ARG A 59 12.05 11.99 -1.95
C ARG A 59 12.86 10.76 -1.47
N LYS A 60 12.23 9.73 -0.92
CA LYS A 60 12.87 8.48 -0.51
C LYS A 60 13.14 7.57 -1.71
N ASN A 61 14.03 6.61 -1.50
CA ASN A 61 14.18 5.49 -2.42
C ASN A 61 13.20 4.40 -1.98
N VAL A 62 12.39 3.89 -2.91
CA VAL A 62 11.39 2.88 -2.61
C VAL A 62 11.75 1.58 -3.30
N THR A 63 11.74 0.50 -2.53
CA THR A 63 11.97 -0.87 -2.98
C THR A 63 10.69 -1.66 -2.72
N CYS A 64 10.15 -2.33 -3.73
CA CYS A 64 8.97 -3.18 -3.60
C CYS A 64 9.29 -4.62 -3.98
N GLU A 65 9.01 -5.53 -3.06
CA GLU A 65 9.06 -6.98 -3.25
C GLU A 65 7.69 -7.45 -3.75
N LEU A 66 7.62 -7.88 -5.01
CA LEU A 66 6.38 -8.31 -5.65
C LEU A 66 6.06 -9.76 -5.31
N ASN A 67 4.78 -10.05 -5.03
CA ASN A 67 4.32 -11.40 -4.69
C ASN A 67 3.91 -12.22 -5.93
N GLY A 68 4.00 -11.65 -7.13
CA GLY A 68 3.62 -12.29 -8.41
C GLY A 68 2.14 -12.14 -8.78
N GLU A 69 1.31 -11.62 -7.88
CA GLU A 69 -0.11 -11.40 -8.14
C GLU A 69 -0.39 -10.01 -8.72
N ARG A 70 -1.59 -9.85 -9.30
CA ARG A 70 -2.06 -8.58 -9.86
C ARG A 70 -3.46 -8.23 -9.38
N SER A 71 -3.71 -6.95 -9.21
CA SER A 71 -5.05 -6.36 -9.06
C SER A 71 -5.28 -5.38 -10.19
N TYR A 72 -6.05 -5.80 -11.20
CA TYR A 72 -6.22 -5.08 -12.46
C TYR A 72 -4.87 -4.80 -13.14
N ASP A 73 -4.51 -3.53 -13.34
CA ASP A 73 -3.26 -3.12 -13.96
C ASP A 73 -2.08 -3.01 -12.96
N ARG A 74 -2.33 -3.24 -11.67
CA ARG A 74 -1.35 -3.09 -10.58
C ARG A 74 -0.70 -4.42 -10.21
N MET A 75 0.60 -4.40 -9.99
CA MET A 75 1.31 -5.48 -9.31
C MET A 75 0.99 -5.43 -7.80
N ILE A 76 1.04 -6.56 -7.12
CA ILE A 76 0.87 -6.61 -5.65
C ILE A 76 2.24 -6.87 -5.01
N GLY A 77 2.53 -6.17 -3.91
CA GLY A 77 3.80 -6.33 -3.21
C GLY A 77 3.91 -5.59 -1.88
N VAL A 78 4.98 -5.86 -1.16
CA VAL A 78 5.37 -5.12 0.05
C VAL A 78 6.43 -4.10 -0.34
N CYS A 79 6.22 -2.84 0.03
CA CYS A 79 7.11 -1.74 -0.34
C CYS A 79 7.73 -1.11 0.89
N TYR A 80 9.01 -0.76 0.76
CA TYR A 80 9.81 -0.12 1.79
C TYR A 80 10.33 1.22 1.27
N ALA A 81 10.19 2.28 2.06
CA ALA A 81 10.75 3.60 1.77
C ALA A 81 11.91 3.88 2.73
N ASN A 82 13.15 3.82 2.25
CA ASN A 82 14.36 3.82 3.09
C ASN A 82 14.26 2.80 4.27
N SER A 83 13.87 1.55 3.97
CA SER A 83 13.68 0.45 4.93
C SER A 83 12.42 0.51 5.81
N GLU A 84 11.63 1.58 5.76
CA GLU A 84 10.34 1.64 6.46
C GLU A 84 9.24 0.99 5.61
N ASP A 85 8.54 0.00 6.15
CA ASP A 85 7.39 -0.63 5.50
C ASP A 85 6.25 0.39 5.33
N VAL A 86 5.94 0.74 4.08
CA VAL A 86 5.00 1.81 3.73
C VAL A 86 3.60 1.50 4.25
N ALA A 87 3.17 0.25 4.16
CA ALA A 87 1.86 -0.20 4.64
C ALA A 87 1.77 -0.11 6.16
N ALA A 88 2.80 -0.59 6.86
CA ALA A 88 2.88 -0.50 8.32
C ALA A 88 2.81 0.95 8.81
N VAL A 89 3.58 1.86 8.20
CA VAL A 89 3.57 3.28 8.56
C VAL A 89 2.23 3.93 8.27
N LEU A 90 1.59 3.60 7.15
CA LEU A 90 0.28 4.14 6.79
C LEU A 90 -0.81 3.72 7.80
N ILE A 91 -0.81 2.44 8.19
CA ILE A 91 -1.77 1.86 9.16
C ILE A 91 -1.48 2.38 10.57
N ALA A 92 -0.21 2.47 10.97
CA ALA A 92 0.21 3.03 12.27
C ALA A 92 -0.21 4.50 12.44
N ASN A 93 -0.17 5.27 11.35
CA ASN A 93 -0.67 6.65 11.34
C ASN A 93 -2.21 6.74 11.21
N GLY A 94 -2.89 5.60 11.17
CA GLY A 94 -4.34 5.48 11.20
C GLY A 94 -5.04 5.83 9.88
N TYR A 95 -4.34 5.79 8.75
CA TYR A 95 -4.92 6.14 7.44
C TYR A 95 -5.44 4.95 6.64
N ALA A 96 -5.16 3.73 7.10
CA ALA A 96 -5.65 2.49 6.53
C ALA A 96 -5.82 1.44 7.64
N LEU A 97 -6.51 0.34 7.31
CA LEU A 97 -6.66 -0.83 8.16
C LEU A 97 -5.92 -2.02 7.56
N ASP A 98 -5.67 -3.03 8.40
CA ASP A 98 -5.11 -4.30 7.95
C ASP A 98 -6.17 -5.11 7.21
N CYS A 99 -5.86 -5.55 6.00
CA CYS A 99 -6.67 -6.49 5.26
C CYS A 99 -6.13 -7.91 5.49
N ALA A 100 -6.49 -8.48 6.64
CA ALA A 100 -5.90 -9.72 7.17
C ALA A 100 -5.97 -10.91 6.19
N ARG A 101 -7.03 -10.99 5.38
CA ARG A 101 -7.17 -11.99 4.32
C ARG A 101 -5.98 -12.03 3.36
N TYR A 102 -5.39 -10.88 3.01
CA TYR A 102 -4.27 -10.78 2.08
C TYR A 102 -2.93 -10.58 2.79
N SER A 103 -2.92 -9.93 3.96
CA SER A 103 -1.69 -9.67 4.72
C SER A 103 -1.27 -10.85 5.62
N GLY A 104 -2.17 -11.80 5.89
CA GLY A 104 -1.98 -12.82 6.93
C GLY A 104 -2.02 -12.24 8.35
N GLY A 105 -2.57 -11.05 8.55
CA GLY A 105 -2.58 -10.34 9.84
C GLY A 105 -1.29 -9.56 10.12
N ARG A 106 -0.40 -9.40 9.13
CA ARG A 106 0.91 -8.74 9.27
C ARG A 106 0.82 -7.36 9.90
N TYR A 107 -0.25 -6.61 9.62
CA TYR A 107 -0.37 -5.22 10.04
C TYR A 107 -1.35 -4.97 11.20
N LYS A 108 -2.06 -6.00 11.67
CA LYS A 108 -3.05 -5.88 12.75
C LYS A 108 -2.52 -5.15 13.99
N LYS A 109 -1.25 -5.37 14.35
CA LYS A 109 -0.60 -4.73 15.51
C LYS A 109 -0.37 -3.21 15.34
N TYR A 110 -0.44 -2.69 14.11
CA TYR A 110 -0.28 -1.27 13.83
C TYR A 110 -1.62 -0.53 13.77
N GLU A 111 -2.75 -1.24 13.73
CA GLU A 111 -4.06 -0.58 13.71
C GLU A 111 -4.29 0.23 14.98
N THR A 112 -4.69 1.49 14.82
CA THR A 112 -5.05 2.35 15.97
C THR A 112 -6.52 2.26 16.31
N ARG A 113 -6.87 2.41 17.59
CA ARG A 113 -8.28 2.43 18.04
C ARG A 113 -9.09 3.53 17.33
N ALA A 114 -8.48 4.70 17.11
CA ALA A 114 -9.11 5.82 16.41
C ALA A 114 -9.38 5.51 14.93
N ALA A 115 -8.48 4.80 14.24
CA ALA A 115 -8.72 4.34 12.88
C ALA A 115 -9.86 3.32 12.83
N ARG A 116 -9.84 2.32 13.73
CA ARG A 116 -10.90 1.30 13.82
C ARG A 116 -12.28 1.87 14.13
N SER A 117 -12.37 2.99 14.85
CA SER A 117 -13.67 3.62 15.14
C SER A 117 -14.22 4.48 14.00
N ARG A 118 -13.40 4.89 13.02
CA ARG A 118 -13.80 5.85 11.98
C ARG A 118 -13.73 5.30 10.55
N LEU A 119 -12.92 4.28 10.30
CA LEU A 119 -12.75 3.67 8.98
C LEU A 119 -13.64 2.43 8.88
N ALA A 120 -14.41 2.34 7.80
CA ALA A 120 -15.24 1.18 7.52
C ALA A 120 -14.39 0.12 6.83
N GLN A 121 -14.06 -0.98 7.52
CA GLN A 121 -13.28 -2.07 6.94
C GLN A 121 -14.09 -2.77 5.83
N ALA A 122 -13.47 -3.02 4.68
CA ALA A 122 -14.09 -3.73 3.58
C ALA A 122 -14.46 -5.18 3.99
N ASN A 123 -15.63 -5.66 3.55
CA ASN A 123 -16.14 -6.98 3.95
C ASN A 123 -15.20 -8.13 3.57
N TYR A 124 -14.46 -8.00 2.46
CA TYR A 124 -13.54 -9.03 1.99
C TYR A 124 -12.22 -9.08 2.77
N CYS A 125 -11.96 -8.15 3.70
CA CYS A 125 -10.73 -8.10 4.48
C CYS A 125 -10.75 -8.91 5.77
N ARG A 126 -11.91 -9.50 6.11
CA ARG A 126 -12.10 -10.35 7.29
C ARG A 126 -11.52 -11.73 7.11
#